data_AF-A0A4R8F568-F1
#
_entry.id   AF-A0A4R8F568-F1
#
_cell.length_a   1.000
_cell.length_b   1.000
_cell.length_c   1.000
_cell.angle_alpha   90.00
_cell.angle_beta   90.00
_cell.angle_gamma   90.00
#
_symmetry.space_group_name_H-M   'P 1'
#
loop_
_entity.id
_entity.type
_entity.pdbx_description
1 polymer ?
#
loop_
_entity_poly.entity_id
_entity_poly.type
_entity_poly.pdbx_seq_one_letter_code
_entity_poly.pdbx_strand_id
1 'polypeptide(L)'
;MSEMNFEAIGRCEYLRNELSNIVSKRHTAYSRMTSAYNARGSSHVYDSITTTDIEKMQSAFEELKSLEVEMLKLVAEYNEWAPQAGKSLIRQSKY
;
A
#
# COMPACT_ATOMS: atom_id res chain seq x y z
N MET A 1 -7.60 -37.92 0.32
CA MET A 1 -7.09 -36.87 1.21
C MET A 1 -6.25 -35.94 0.35
N SER A 2 -6.58 -34.65 0.27
CA SER A 2 -5.65 -33.70 -0.36
C SER A 2 -4.42 -33.65 0.53
N GLU A 3 -3.27 -34.09 0.02
CA GLU A 3 -2.00 -33.88 0.71
C GLU A 3 -1.87 -32.37 0.97
N MET A 4 -1.75 -31.98 2.23
CA MET A 4 -1.54 -30.58 2.59
C MET A 4 -0.20 -30.14 2.00
N ASN A 5 -0.23 -29.19 1.09
CA ASN A 5 0.98 -28.58 0.55
C ASN A 5 1.54 -27.58 1.59
N PHE A 6 2.39 -28.07 2.49
CA PHE A 6 3.00 -27.28 3.55
C PHE A 6 3.86 -26.12 3.02
N GLU A 7 4.48 -26.28 1.84
CA GLU A 7 5.22 -25.20 1.18
C GLU A 7 4.27 -24.08 0.76
N ALA A 8 3.16 -24.41 0.09
CA ALA A 8 2.16 -23.43 -0.32
C ALA A 8 1.55 -22.70 0.90
N ILE A 9 1.33 -23.41 2.01
CA ILE A 9 0.86 -22.81 3.27
C ILE A 9 1.87 -21.78 3.79
N GLY A 10 3.16 -22.16 3.85
CA GLY A 10 4.24 -21.30 4.30
C GLY A 10 4.43 -20.06 3.42
N ARG A 11 4.41 -20.25 2.09
CA ARG A 11 4.45 -19.15 1.11
C ARG A 11 3.30 -18.17 1.31
N CYS A 12 2.09 -18.68 1.50
CA CYS A 12 0.92 -17.83 1.76
C CYS A 12 1.03 -17.03 3.08
N GLU A 13 1.61 -17.60 4.14
CA GLU A 13 1.83 -16.85 5.40
C GLU A 13 2.91 -15.77 5.25
N TYR A 14 4.01 -16.10 4.57
CA TYR A 14 5.06 -15.13 4.26
C TYR A 14 4.51 -13.95 3.44
N LEU A 15 3.79 -14.23 2.36
CA LEU A 15 3.20 -13.21 1.49
C LEU A 15 2.15 -12.35 2.21
N ARG A 16 1.41 -12.91 3.19
CA ARG A 16 0.50 -12.14 4.05
C ARG A 16 1.24 -11.12 4.93
N ASN A 17 2.38 -11.52 5.48
CA ASN A 17 3.18 -10.62 6.30
C ASN A 17 3.76 -9.49 5.44
N GLU A 18 4.26 -9.81 4.25
CA GLU A 18 4.75 -8.81 3.30
C GLU A 18 3.64 -7.85 2.84
N LEU A 19 2.45 -8.37 2.54
CA LEU A 19 1.28 -7.53 2.22
C LEU A 19 0.92 -6.59 3.37
N SER A 20 0.96 -7.06 4.61
CA SER A 20 0.69 -6.24 5.80
C SER A 20 1.72 -5.10 5.96
N ASN A 21 2.99 -5.39 5.67
CA ASN A 21 4.07 -4.40 5.65
C ASN A 21 3.84 -3.36 4.56
N ILE A 22 3.49 -3.78 3.33
CA ILE A 22 3.22 -2.84 2.22
C ILE A 22 2.00 -1.96 2.51
N VAL A 23 0.93 -2.52 3.06
CA VAL A 23 -0.26 -1.74 3.43
C VAL A 23 0.10 -0.65 4.46
N SER A 24 0.96 -0.99 5.42
CA SER A 24 1.46 -0.04 6.42
C SER A 24 2.30 1.07 5.77
N LYS A 25 3.24 0.72 4.89
CA LYS A 25 4.04 1.69 4.12
C LYS A 25 3.16 2.61 3.27
N ARG A 26 2.13 2.05 2.61
CA ARG A 26 1.16 2.81 1.80
C ARG A 26 0.44 3.85 2.64
N HIS A 27 -0.01 3.48 3.84
CA HIS A 27 -0.65 4.42 4.76
C HIS A 27 0.31 5.55 5.19
N THR A 28 1.58 5.23 5.44
CA THR A 28 2.61 6.24 5.72
C THR A 28 2.84 7.18 4.54
N ALA A 29 2.96 6.67 3.31
CA ALA A 29 3.12 7.50 2.11
C ALA A 29 1.94 8.46 1.92
N TYR A 30 0.71 7.97 2.12
CA TYR A 30 -0.49 8.80 2.09
C TYR A 30 -0.48 9.88 3.20
N SER A 31 -0.08 9.53 4.43
CA SER A 31 0.06 10.50 5.52
C SER A 31 1.08 11.59 5.19
N ARG A 32 2.21 11.25 4.55
CA ARG A 32 3.20 12.22 4.07
C ARG A 32 2.61 13.17 3.01
N MET A 33 1.86 12.65 2.05
CA MET A 33 1.14 13.49 1.06
C MET A 33 0.18 14.47 1.74
N THR A 34 -0.63 13.99 2.69
CA THR A 34 -1.56 14.87 3.43
C THR A 34 -0.85 15.91 4.28
N SER A 35 0.32 15.58 4.85
CA SER A 35 1.13 16.51 5.64
C SER A 35 1.82 17.57 4.78
N ALA A 36 2.23 17.22 3.56
CA ALA A 36 2.74 18.19 2.60
C ALA A 36 1.65 19.20 2.18
N TYR A 37 0.39 18.78 2.19
CA TYR A 37 -0.77 19.66 2.07
C TYR A 37 -1.09 20.32 3.42
N ASN A 38 -0.32 21.35 3.79
CA ASN A 38 -0.57 22.07 5.03
C ASN A 38 -1.80 23.00 4.89
N ALA A 39 -3.01 22.42 4.95
CA ALA A 39 -4.29 23.12 4.85
C ALA A 39 -4.59 24.07 6.04
N ARG A 40 -3.65 24.24 6.99
CA ARG A 40 -3.75 25.21 8.07
C ARG A 40 -3.52 26.65 7.63
N GLY A 41 -3.28 26.90 6.34
CA GLY A 41 -3.29 28.25 5.77
C GLY A 41 -4.68 28.86 5.91
N SER A 42 -4.76 29.99 6.61
CA SER A 42 -6.00 30.77 6.72
C SER A 42 -6.54 31.10 5.32
N SER A 43 -7.86 31.07 5.13
CA SER A 43 -8.53 31.49 3.89
C SER A 43 -8.34 32.98 3.57
N HIS A 44 -7.61 33.71 4.42
CA HIS A 44 -7.31 35.11 4.30
C HIS A 44 -5.80 35.30 4.10
N VAL A 45 -5.44 36.11 3.10
CA VAL A 45 -4.08 36.60 2.91
C VAL A 45 -3.86 37.71 3.93
N TYR A 46 -3.08 37.41 4.98
CA TYR A 46 -2.53 38.41 5.91
C TYR A 46 -1.11 38.80 5.43
N ASP A 47 -0.12 38.89 6.32
CA ASP A 47 1.26 39.29 6.00
C ASP A 47 2.14 38.18 5.40
N SER A 48 1.61 36.96 5.24
CA SER A 48 2.34 35.83 4.62
C SER A 48 1.41 34.86 3.90
N ILE A 49 1.95 34.21 2.87
CA ILE A 49 1.28 33.15 2.09
C ILE A 49 1.98 31.82 2.37
N THR A 50 1.23 30.82 2.82
CA THR A 50 1.73 29.46 2.94
C THR A 50 1.63 28.76 1.59
N THR A 51 2.76 28.31 1.05
CA THR A 51 2.81 27.52 -0.18
C THR A 51 2.89 26.03 0.14
N THR A 52 2.27 25.20 -0.70
CA THR A 52 2.42 23.75 -0.63
C THR A 52 3.78 23.32 -1.17
N ASP A 53 4.43 22.38 -0.48
CA ASP A 53 5.66 21.76 -0.97
C ASP A 53 5.31 20.69 -2.01
N ILE A 54 5.22 21.12 -3.27
CA ILE A 54 4.80 20.29 -4.40
C ILE A 54 5.81 19.17 -4.67
N GLU A 55 7.10 19.41 -4.47
CA GLU A 55 8.13 18.39 -4.67
C GLU A 55 7.99 17.24 -3.67
N LYS A 56 7.75 17.57 -2.38
CA LYS A 56 7.45 16.54 -1.36
C LYS A 56 6.17 15.78 -1.67
N MET A 57 5.12 16.45 -2.16
CA MET A 57 3.90 15.78 -2.59
C MET A 57 4.16 14.81 -3.74
N GLN A 58 4.89 15.25 -4.76
CA GLN A 58 5.19 14.42 -5.92
C GLN A 58 6.03 13.21 -5.55
N SER A 59 7.04 13.38 -4.69
CA SER A 59 7.85 12.28 -4.18
C SER A 59 7.01 11.25 -3.41
N ALA A 60 6.13 11.71 -2.52
CA ALA A 60 5.25 10.82 -1.76
C ALA A 60 4.20 10.12 -2.65
N PHE A 61 3.76 10.77 -3.74
CA PHE A 61 2.86 10.17 -4.73
C PHE A 61 3.53 9.07 -5.55
N GLU A 62 4.78 9.27 -5.99
CA GLU A 62 5.54 8.23 -6.70
C GLU A 62 5.85 7.04 -5.77
N GLU A 63 6.16 7.29 -4.49
CA GLU A 63 6.26 6.25 -3.45
C GLU A 63 4.95 5.44 -3.37
N LEU A 64 3.80 6.12 -3.24
CA LEU A 64 2.48 5.48 -3.20
C LEU A 64 2.23 4.60 -4.44
N LYS A 65 2.54 5.12 -5.63
CA LYS A 65 2.37 4.40 -6.91
C LYS A 65 3.24 3.14 -6.97
N SER A 66 4.50 3.23 -6.53
CA SER A 66 5.39 2.08 -6.48
C SER A 66 4.86 0.98 -5.53
N LEU A 67 4.35 1.38 -4.35
CA LEU A 67 3.79 0.47 -3.36
C LEU A 67 2.52 -0.21 -3.85
N GLU A 68 1.66 0.49 -4.59
CA GLU A 68 0.49 -0.10 -5.24
C GLU A 68 0.88 -1.18 -6.25
N VAL A 69 1.89 -0.93 -7.09
CA VAL A 69 2.40 -1.94 -8.04
C VAL A 69 2.96 -3.15 -7.30
N GLU A 70 3.72 -2.95 -6.24
CA GLU A 70 4.30 -4.02 -5.42
C GLU A 70 3.21 -4.85 -4.72
N MET A 71 2.20 -4.18 -4.15
CA MET A 71 1.04 -4.83 -3.54
C MET A 71 0.31 -5.73 -4.55
N LEU A 72 0.09 -5.25 -5.78
CA LEU A 72 -0.56 -6.03 -6.83
C LEU A 72 0.23 -7.28 -7.18
N LYS A 73 1.57 -7.19 -7.24
CA LYS A 73 2.46 -8.34 -7.47
C LYS A 73 2.36 -9.37 -6.36
N LEU A 74 2.42 -8.94 -5.09
CA LEU A 74 2.30 -9.85 -3.95
C LEU A 74 0.92 -10.53 -3.88
N VAL A 75 -0.16 -9.82 -4.22
CA VAL A 75 -1.50 -10.43 -4.29
C VAL A 75 -1.57 -11.45 -5.42
N ALA A 76 -0.98 -11.17 -6.58
CA ALA A 76 -0.92 -12.12 -7.68
C ALA A 76 -0.18 -13.39 -7.26
N GLU A 77 1.02 -13.25 -6.67
CA GLU A 77 1.82 -14.37 -6.18
C GLU A 77 1.07 -15.17 -5.10
N TYR A 78 0.43 -14.49 -4.14
CA TYR A 78 -0.38 -15.16 -3.12
C TYR A 78 -1.49 -16.01 -3.75
N ASN A 79 -2.18 -15.47 -4.76
CA ASN A 79 -3.29 -16.13 -5.42
C ASN A 79 -2.85 -17.34 -6.27
N GLU A 80 -1.59 -17.42 -6.69
CA GLU A 80 -1.03 -18.62 -7.34
C GLU A 80 -0.82 -19.78 -6.34
N TRP A 81 -0.45 -19.46 -5.10
CA TRP A 81 -0.23 -20.44 -4.04
C TRP A 81 -1.50 -20.82 -3.27
N ALA A 82 -2.46 -19.91 -3.17
CA ALA A 82 -3.67 -20.08 -2.36
C ALA A 82 -4.49 -21.36 -2.68
N PRO A 83 -4.73 -21.75 -3.95
CA PRO A 83 -5.44 -23.00 -4.25
C PRO A 83 -4.71 -24.24 -3.75
N GLN A 84 -3.38 -24.25 -3.83
CA GLN A 84 -2.53 -25.36 -3.37
C GLN A 84 -2.49 -25.44 -1.84
N ALA A 85 -2.63 -24.30 -1.17
CA ALA A 85 -2.69 -24.21 0.29
C ALA A 85 -4.11 -24.43 0.87
N GLY A 86 -5.13 -24.63 0.02
CA GLY A 86 -6.53 -24.67 0.45
C GLY A 86 -7.04 -23.34 1.04
N LYS A 87 -6.42 -22.22 0.66
CA LYS A 87 -6.75 -20.86 1.13
C LYS A 87 -7.61 -20.11 0.10
N SER A 88 -8.41 -19.17 0.59
CA SER A 88 -9.20 -18.27 -0.26
C SER A 88 -8.32 -17.25 -0.98
N LEU A 89 -8.66 -16.95 -2.24
CA LEU A 89 -8.02 -15.87 -3.00
C LEU A 89 -8.27 -14.50 -2.37
N ILE A 90 -7.27 -13.63 -2.44
CA ILE A 90 -7.40 -12.20 -2.09
C ILE A 90 -8.03 -11.47 -3.27
N ARG A 91 -9.16 -10.81 -3.02
CA ARG A 91 -9.83 -9.94 -4.01
C ARG A 91 -9.36 -8.50 -3.86
N GLN A 92 -9.16 -7.85 -5.00
CA GLN A 92 -8.80 -6.44 -5.08
C GLN A 92 -10.07 -5.64 -5.42
N SER A 93 -10.34 -4.59 -4.66
CA SER A 93 -11.40 -3.62 -4.95
C SER A 93 -10.77 -2.24 -5.06
N LYS A 94 -11.15 -1.47 -6.09
CA LYS A 94 -10.79 -0.06 -6.22
C LYS A 94 -11.93 0.79 -5.67
N TYR A 95 -11.61 1.78 -4.84
CA TYR A 95 -12.53 2.82 -4.39
C TYR A 95 -12.43 4.04 -5.31
#